data_AF-A0A2E8YCW7-F1
#
_entry.id   AF-A0A2E8YCW7-F1
#
_cell.length_a   1.000
_cell.length_b   1.000
_cell.length_c   1.000
_cell.angle_alpha   90.00
_cell.angle_beta   90.00
_cell.angle_gamma   90.00
#
_symmetry.space_group_name_H-M   'P 1'
#
loop_
_entity.id
_entity.type
_entity.pdbx_description
1 polymer ?
#
loop_
_entity_poly.entity_id
_entity_poly.type
_entity_poly.pdbx_seq_one_letter_code
_entity_poly.pdbx_strand_id
1 'polypeptide(L)'
;MTWWENIINTCGNMFLFVASRNDLSDWLAATKPDNSGEALAIERTPHVAQPANELMLNFDHERPLGDDMSHHSNKIGLSGPFWEFQAVD
;
A
#
# COMPACT_ATOMS: atom_id res chain seq x y z
N MET A 1 4.90 13.62 15.75
CA MET A 1 5.16 12.71 14.62
C MET A 1 4.48 13.30 13.40
N THR A 2 5.21 13.35 12.30
CA THR A 2 4.67 13.73 10.99
C THR A 2 3.83 12.56 10.46
N TRP A 3 2.85 12.83 9.59
CA TRP A 3 1.98 11.77 9.05
C TRP A 3 2.77 10.70 8.27
N TRP A 4 3.92 11.06 7.68
CA TRP A 4 4.77 10.12 6.95
C TRP A 4 5.41 9.08 7.90
N GLU A 5 5.79 9.45 9.12
CA GLU A 5 6.32 8.52 10.13
C GLU A 5 5.27 7.49 10.55
N ASN A 6 3.98 7.89 10.53
CA ASN A 6 2.88 6.96 10.75
C ASN A 6 2.71 5.98 9.58
N ILE A 7 2.90 6.40 8.33
CA ILE A 7 2.81 5.50 7.17
C ILE A 7 3.89 4.42 7.23
N ILE A 8 5.15 4.77 7.52
CA ILE A 8 6.21 3.75 7.57
C ILE A 8 5.92 2.71 8.68
N ASN A 9 5.43 3.15 9.83
CA ASN A 9 5.12 2.27 10.96
C ASN A 9 3.82 1.45 10.75
N THR A 10 2.86 1.97 9.99
CA THR A 10 1.57 1.29 9.78
C THR A 10 1.61 0.37 8.54
N CYS A 11 2.25 0.82 7.45
CA CYS A 11 2.33 0.09 6.19
C CYS A 11 3.47 -0.93 6.14
N GLY A 12 4.57 -0.70 6.87
CA GLY A 12 5.72 -1.62 6.90
C GLY A 12 5.38 -3.04 7.34
N ASN A 13 4.28 -3.21 8.09
CA ASN A 13 3.78 -4.50 8.55
C ASN A 13 2.75 -5.15 7.60
N MET A 14 2.32 -4.45 6.55
CA MET A 14 1.27 -4.90 5.63
C MET A 14 1.82 -5.36 4.27
N PHE A 15 3.08 -5.06 3.96
CA PHE A 15 3.75 -5.51 2.72
C PHE A 15 4.66 -6.69 3.00
N LEU A 16 4.40 -7.81 2.32
CA LEU A 16 5.22 -9.02 2.39
C LEU A 16 5.98 -9.21 1.07
N PHE A 17 7.29 -9.40 1.15
CA PHE A 17 8.08 -9.88 0.01
C PHE A 17 8.20 -11.40 0.08
N VAL A 18 7.85 -12.06 -1.02
CA VAL A 18 7.92 -13.52 -1.17
C VAL A 18 8.85 -13.87 -2.32
N ALA A 19 9.58 -14.99 -2.18
CA ALA A 19 10.50 -15.44 -3.22
C ALA A 19 9.77 -16.02 -4.44
N SER A 20 8.57 -16.57 -4.24
CA SER A 20 7.76 -17.16 -5.30
C SER A 20 6.25 -17.13 -5.00
N ARG A 21 5.42 -17.46 -6.01
CA ARG A 21 3.97 -17.65 -5.84
C ARG A 21 3.62 -18.84 -4.94
N ASN A 22 4.50 -19.84 -4.84
CA ASN A 22 4.29 -20.97 -3.94
C ASN A 22 4.46 -20.52 -2.50
N ASP A 23 5.50 -19.74 -2.20
CA ASP A 23 5.72 -19.20 -0.85
C ASP A 23 4.54 -18.30 -0.41
N LEU A 24 3.97 -17.53 -1.33
CA LEU A 24 2.73 -16.77 -1.06
C LEU A 24 1.56 -17.68 -0.72
N SER A 25 1.37 -18.74 -1.50
CA SER A 25 0.25 -19.68 -1.29
C SER A 25 0.38 -20.40 0.06
N ASP A 26 1.59 -20.82 0.41
CA ASP A 26 1.88 -21.46 1.70
C ASP A 26 1.63 -20.48 2.85
N TRP A 27 2.06 -19.23 2.71
CA TRP A 27 1.81 -18.18 3.71
C TRP A 27 0.31 -17.89 3.90
N LEU A 28 -0.45 -17.75 2.81
CA LEU A 28 -1.90 -17.53 2.86
C LEU A 28 -2.62 -18.71 3.53
N ALA A 29 -2.22 -19.94 3.22
CA ALA A 29 -2.80 -21.15 3.82
C ALA A 29 -2.52 -21.24 5.33
N ALA A 30 -1.31 -20.85 5.75
CA ALA A 30 -0.89 -20.89 7.15
C ALA A 30 -1.49 -19.77 8.01
N THR A 31 -1.58 -18.55 7.47
CA THR A 31 -1.94 -17.35 8.24
C THR A 31 -3.41 -16.96 8.12
N LYS A 32 -4.06 -17.27 6.99
CA LYS A 32 -5.46 -16.94 6.69
C LYS A 32 -5.83 -15.51 7.12
N PRO A 33 -5.18 -14.49 6.52
CA PRO A 33 -5.39 -13.11 6.94
C PRO A 33 -6.83 -12.68 6.69
N ASP A 34 -7.39 -11.90 7.61
CA ASP A 34 -8.77 -11.37 7.52
C ASP A 34 -8.95 -10.43 6.32
N ASN A 35 -7.87 -9.80 5.86
CA ASN A 35 -7.83 -8.97 4.66
C ASN A 35 -6.49 -9.13 3.94
N SER A 36 -6.50 -9.17 2.61
CA SER A 36 -5.30 -9.36 1.78
C SER A 36 -5.39 -8.55 0.49
N GLY A 37 -4.28 -7.95 0.07
CA GLY A 37 -4.15 -7.29 -1.23
C GLY A 37 -3.64 -8.22 -2.33
N GLU A 38 -3.40 -7.68 -3.52
CA GLU A 38 -2.85 -8.42 -4.66
C GLU A 38 -1.33 -8.57 -4.61
N ALA A 39 -0.85 -9.70 -5.15
CA ALA A 39 0.56 -9.91 -5.39
C ALA A 39 1.04 -9.08 -6.59
N LEU A 40 2.06 -8.26 -6.38
CA LEU A 40 2.69 -7.43 -7.40
C LEU A 40 4.06 -7.98 -7.80
N ALA A 41 4.45 -7.74 -9.06
CA ALA A 41 5.84 -7.89 -9.47
C ALA A 41 6.70 -6.81 -8.79
N ILE A 42 7.94 -7.14 -8.43
CA ILE A 42 8.81 -6.24 -7.65
C ILE A 42 9.07 -4.92 -8.36
N GLU A 43 9.10 -4.93 -9.70
CA GLU A 43 9.28 -3.75 -10.54
C GLU A 43 8.08 -2.81 -10.49
N ARG A 44 6.89 -3.30 -10.07
CA ARG A 44 5.68 -2.50 -9.92
C ARG A 44 5.55 -1.85 -8.55
N THR A 45 6.25 -2.36 -7.54
CA THR A 45 6.20 -1.85 -6.16
C THR A 45 6.44 -0.33 -6.04
N PRO A 46 7.38 0.29 -6.79
CA PRO A 46 7.59 1.74 -6.71
C PRO A 46 6.35 2.58 -7.07
N HIS A 47 5.47 2.07 -7.95
CA HIS A 47 4.28 2.78 -8.39
C HIS A 47 3.20 2.90 -7.30
N VAL A 48 3.23 2.02 -6.29
CA VAL A 48 2.29 2.07 -5.16
C VAL A 48 2.56 3.32 -4.32
N ALA A 49 3.84 3.64 -4.08
CA ALA A 49 4.25 4.77 -3.26
C ALA A 49 4.39 6.09 -4.03
N GLN A 50 4.20 6.08 -5.36
CA GLN A 50 4.48 7.23 -6.21
C GLN A 50 3.73 8.52 -5.78
N PRO A 51 2.41 8.51 -5.52
CA PRO A 51 1.71 9.74 -5.12
C PRO A 51 2.24 10.31 -3.80
N ALA A 52 2.57 9.44 -2.83
CA ALA A 52 3.13 9.86 -1.56
C ALA A 52 4.55 10.43 -1.73
N ASN A 53 5.39 9.79 -2.54
CA ASN A 53 6.75 10.25 -2.82
C ASN A 53 6.79 11.59 -3.56
N GLU A 54 5.87 11.83 -4.49
CA GLU A 54 5.76 13.10 -5.22
C GLU A 54 5.42 14.27 -4.27
N LEU A 55 4.56 14.02 -3.28
CA LEU A 55 4.21 15.02 -2.26
C LEU A 55 5.36 15.28 -1.28
N MET A 56 6.15 14.26 -0.94
CA MET A 56 7.32 14.44 -0.06
C MET A 56 8.40 15.37 -0.64
N LEU A 57 8.40 15.61 -1.95
CA LEU A 57 9.33 16.55 -2.60
C LEU A 57 8.86 18.02 -2.49
N ASN A 58 7.65 18.28 -2.01
CA ASN A 58 7.13 19.62 -1.80
C ASN A 58 7.41 20.12 -0.37
N PHE A 59 7.82 21.37 -0.24
CA PHE A 59 8.20 21.99 1.04
C PHE A 59 7.03 22.06 2.04
N ASP A 60 5.80 22.21 1.53
CA ASP A 60 4.53 22.22 2.29
C ASP A 60 3.74 20.91 2.06
N HIS A 61 4.37 19.76 2.27
CA HIS A 61 3.78 18.45 1.98
C HIS A 61 2.57 18.12 2.87
N GLU A 62 1.37 18.29 2.31
CA GLU A 62 0.13 17.77 2.89
C GLU A 62 -0.03 16.27 2.61
N ARG A 63 -0.70 15.57 3.54
CA ARG A 63 -1.01 14.15 3.39
C ARG A 63 -1.96 13.96 2.19
N PRO A 64 -1.70 13.02 1.26
CA PRO A 64 -2.67 12.71 0.21
C PRO A 64 -3.98 12.21 0.81
N LEU A 65 -5.09 12.64 0.22
CA LEU A 65 -6.43 12.24 0.67
C LEU A 65 -6.63 10.73 0.43
N GLY A 66 -7.44 10.10 1.29
CA GLY A 66 -7.78 8.68 1.16
C GLY A 66 -8.40 8.35 -0.19
N ASP A 67 -9.26 9.24 -0.70
CA ASP A 67 -9.89 9.09 -2.02
C ASP A 67 -8.88 9.09 -3.17
N ASP A 68 -7.87 9.98 -3.11
CA ASP A 68 -6.82 10.05 -4.13
C ASP A 68 -5.99 8.77 -4.16
N MET A 69 -5.64 8.25 -2.98
CA MET A 69 -4.89 6.99 -2.85
C MET A 69 -5.72 5.79 -3.33
N SER A 70 -7.01 5.74 -2.98
CA SER A 70 -7.93 4.69 -3.43
C SER A 70 -8.13 4.73 -4.94
N HIS A 71 -8.26 5.92 -5.53
CA HIS A 71 -8.37 6.12 -6.97
C HIS A 71 -7.10 5.66 -7.70
N HIS A 72 -5.91 6.06 -7.20
CA HIS A 72 -4.64 5.67 -7.78
C HIS A 72 -4.42 4.14 -7.74
N SER A 73 -4.69 3.51 -6.60
CA SER A 73 -4.62 2.05 -6.46
C SER A 73 -5.47 1.34 -7.51
N ASN A 74 -6.74 1.75 -7.67
CA ASN A 74 -7.61 1.19 -8.69
C ASN A 74 -7.05 1.37 -10.12
N LYS A 75 -6.48 2.54 -10.43
CA LYS A 75 -5.87 2.83 -11.74
C LYS A 75 -4.69 1.91 -12.06
N ILE A 76 -3.93 1.46 -11.06
CA ILE A 76 -2.82 0.52 -11.23
C ILE A 76 -3.22 -0.95 -11.08
N GLY A 77 -4.53 -1.23 -10.97
CA GLY A 77 -5.10 -2.57 -10.91
C GLY A 77 -5.09 -3.20 -9.51
N LEU A 78 -5.00 -2.38 -8.46
CA LEU A 78 -5.09 -2.78 -7.07
C LEU A 78 -6.48 -2.43 -6.54
N SER A 79 -7.22 -3.44 -6.09
CA SER A 79 -8.66 -3.33 -5.83
C SER A 79 -9.10 -4.13 -4.61
N GLY A 80 -10.25 -3.75 -4.05
CA GLY A 80 -10.85 -4.43 -2.90
C GLY A 80 -10.51 -3.81 -1.55
N PRO A 81 -11.06 -4.37 -0.44
CA PRO A 81 -11.15 -3.70 0.85
C PRO A 81 -9.80 -3.33 1.47
N PHE A 82 -8.71 -4.02 1.10
CA PHE A 82 -7.37 -3.70 1.55
C PHE A 82 -6.87 -2.34 1.00
N TRP A 83 -7.30 -1.96 -0.20
CA TRP A 83 -6.87 -0.72 -0.87
C TRP A 83 -7.85 0.44 -0.70
N GLU A 84 -8.87 0.26 0.14
CA GLU A 84 -9.78 1.33 0.54
C GLU A 84 -9.13 2.12 1.67
N PHE A 85 -8.63 3.32 1.34
CA PHE A 85 -8.06 4.21 2.32
C PHE A 85 -9.18 5.02 2.97
N GLN A 86 -9.19 5.06 4.31
CA GLN A 86 -10.13 5.92 5.03
C GLN A 86 -9.88 7.39 4.70
N ALA A 87 -10.94 8.14 4.41
CA ALA A 87 -10.90 9.59 4.43
C ALA A 87 -10.44 10.05 5.82
N VAL A 88 -9.51 10.99 5.85
CA VAL A 88 -9.02 11.58 7.09
C VAL A 88 -9.47 13.03 7.06
N ASP A 89 -10.34 13.39 8.00
CA ASP A 89 -10.79 14.76 8.26
C ASP A 89 -9.62 15.67 8.69
#